data_AF-A0A9E0ZE92-F1
#
_entry.id   AF-A0A9E0ZE92-F1
#
_cell.length_a   1.000
_cell.length_b   1.000
_cell.length_c   1.000
_cell.angle_alpha   90.00
_cell.angle_beta   90.00
_cell.angle_gamma   90.00
#
_symmetry.space_group_name_H-M   'P 1'
#
loop_
_entity.id
_entity.type
_entity.pdbx_description
1 polymer ?
#
loop_
_entity_poly.entity_id
_entity_poly.type
_entity_poly.pdbx_seq_one_letter_code
_entity_poly.pdbx_strand_id
1 'polypeptide(L)'
;MEPNNLNEWWGGQPDELKQAFSLFPDRRWEGADLHLLNNIRNYCHLKKEGLLSEDDRSMLSEIVSELADAELCRANGRTLEDMCDTDGAFLEEYQEQFNRIYDELEMRITDYMNGQSKNM
;
A
#
# COMPACT_ATOMS: atom_id res chain seq x y z
N MET A 1 -11.04 5.85 22.58
CA MET A 1 -12.04 5.89 21.48
C MET A 1 -11.26 5.55 20.23
N GLU A 2 -11.57 4.44 19.56
CA GLU A 2 -11.03 4.24 18.22
C GLU A 2 -11.57 5.38 17.33
N PRO A 3 -10.74 6.02 16.50
CA PRO A 3 -11.23 7.04 15.58
C PRO A 3 -12.33 6.43 14.71
N ASN A 4 -13.55 6.96 14.83
CA ASN A 4 -14.71 6.53 14.04
C ASN A 4 -14.57 6.89 12.55
N ASN A 5 -13.45 7.52 12.16
CA ASN A 5 -13.16 7.97 10.81
C ASN A 5 -11.73 7.55 10.41
N LEU A 6 -11.61 6.73 9.37
CA LEU A 6 -10.34 6.27 8.79
C LEU A 6 -9.40 7.43 8.44
N ASN A 7 -9.96 8.56 8.00
CA ASN A 7 -9.17 9.75 7.68
C ASN A 7 -8.55 10.38 8.92
N GLU A 8 -9.23 10.34 10.07
CA GLU A 8 -8.67 10.81 11.34
C GLU A 8 -7.58 9.87 11.84
N TRP A 9 -7.79 8.55 11.73
CA TRP A 9 -6.78 7.55 12.04
C TRP A 9 -5.51 7.78 11.21
N TRP A 10 -5.67 7.88 9.89
CA TRP A 10 -4.57 8.10 8.96
C TRP A 10 -3.87 9.43 9.21
N GLY A 11 -4.64 10.51 9.43
CA GLY A 11 -4.11 11.83 9.76
C GLY A 11 -3.19 11.81 10.98
N GLY A 12 -3.53 11.00 11.99
CA GLY A 12 -2.75 10.81 13.21
C GLY A 12 -1.57 9.84 13.14
N GLN A 13 -1.34 9.17 12.00
CA GLN A 13 -0.20 8.25 11.86
C GLN A 13 1.15 8.98 11.74
N PRO A 14 2.25 8.38 12.22
CA PRO A 14 3.59 8.95 12.06
C PRO A 14 3.97 9.05 10.57
N ASP A 15 4.79 10.04 10.24
CA ASP A 15 5.19 10.29 8.85
C ASP A 15 6.00 9.12 8.28
N GLU A 16 6.75 8.39 9.12
CA GLU A 16 7.48 7.19 8.72
C GLU A 16 6.54 6.07 8.28
N LEU A 17 5.38 5.90 8.93
CA LEU A 17 4.37 4.93 8.50
C LEU A 17 3.78 5.37 7.16
N LYS A 18 3.42 6.65 7.03
CA LYS A 18 2.88 7.19 5.78
C LYS A 18 3.87 7.04 4.63
N GLN A 19 5.16 7.23 4.89
CA GLN A 19 6.24 7.01 3.93
C GLN A 19 6.41 5.53 3.58
N ALA A 20 6.29 4.61 4.53
CA ALA A 20 6.41 3.18 4.24
C ALA A 20 5.38 2.69 3.22
N PHE A 21 4.15 3.23 3.27
CA PHE A 21 3.04 2.86 2.39
C PHE A 21 2.90 3.73 1.14
N SER A 22 3.85 4.65 0.84
CA SER A 22 3.78 5.47 -0.36
C SER A 22 5.16 5.80 -0.93
N LEU A 23 5.29 5.71 -2.26
CA LEU A 23 6.50 6.14 -2.95
C LEU A 23 6.50 7.66 -3.19
N PHE A 24 5.34 8.32 -3.10
CA PHE A 24 5.18 9.76 -3.36
C PHE A 24 4.43 10.49 -2.23
N PRO A 25 5.15 10.88 -1.14
CA PRO A 25 4.55 11.44 0.08
C PRO A 25 3.90 12.82 -0.09
N ASP A 26 4.14 13.49 -1.22
CA ASP A 26 3.86 14.92 -1.40
C ASP A 26 2.38 15.26 -1.64
N ARG A 27 1.55 14.29 -2.00
CA ARG A 27 0.11 14.49 -2.20
C ARG A 27 -0.63 13.29 -1.64
N ARG A 28 -1.38 13.58 -0.57
CA ARG A 28 -2.23 12.67 0.19
C ARG A 28 -3.08 11.82 -0.75
N TRP A 29 -3.44 10.64 -0.27
CA TRP A 29 -4.48 9.71 -0.73
C TRP A 29 -5.89 10.34 -0.91
N GLU A 30 -6.00 11.55 -1.46
CA GLU A 30 -7.26 12.14 -1.93
C GLU A 30 -7.76 11.30 -3.11
N GLY A 31 -8.61 10.32 -2.82
CA GLY A 31 -9.13 9.36 -3.80
C GLY A 31 -8.72 7.91 -3.60
N ALA A 32 -7.98 7.57 -2.53
CA ALA A 32 -7.81 6.17 -2.15
C ALA A 32 -9.16 5.54 -1.82
N ASP A 33 -9.33 4.29 -2.23
CA ASP A 33 -10.50 3.52 -1.83
C ASP A 33 -10.53 3.38 -0.29
N LEU A 34 -11.72 3.49 0.28
CA LEU A 34 -11.97 3.18 1.68
C LEU A 34 -11.56 1.73 1.99
N HIS A 35 -11.67 0.83 1.01
CA HIS A 35 -11.18 -0.54 1.11
C HIS A 35 -9.68 -0.61 1.41
N LEU A 36 -8.85 0.04 0.59
CA LEU A 36 -7.39 0.12 0.77
C LEU A 36 -7.01 0.66 2.15
N LEU A 37 -7.65 1.76 2.57
CA LEU A 37 -7.38 2.38 3.87
C LEU A 37 -7.77 1.46 5.04
N ASN A 38 -8.86 0.69 4.91
CA ASN A 38 -9.24 -0.32 5.88
C ASN A 38 -8.22 -1.45 5.95
N ASN A 39 -7.76 -1.96 4.80
CA ASN A 39 -6.76 -3.01 4.74
C ASN A 39 -5.44 -2.56 5.38
N ILE A 40 -4.96 -1.35 5.07
CA ILE A 40 -3.77 -0.78 5.70
C ILE A 40 -3.94 -0.69 7.22
N ARG A 41 -5.07 -0.18 7.72
CA ARG A 41 -5.34 -0.09 9.16
C ARG A 41 -5.34 -1.47 9.82
N ASN A 42 -6.04 -2.44 9.23
CA ASN A 42 -6.17 -3.79 9.76
C ASN A 42 -4.81 -4.48 9.79
N TYR A 43 -4.06 -4.43 8.69
CA TYR A 43 -2.71 -4.97 8.62
C TYR A 43 -1.79 -4.37 9.69
N CYS A 44 -1.78 -3.03 9.83
CA CYS A 44 -0.98 -2.36 10.84
C CYS A 44 -1.35 -2.79 12.27
N HIS A 45 -2.64 -2.94 12.56
CA HIS A 45 -3.13 -3.36 13.87
C HIS A 45 -2.74 -4.82 14.17
N LEU A 46 -3.07 -5.75 13.27
CA LEU A 46 -2.79 -7.18 13.44
C LEU A 46 -1.29 -7.46 13.55
N LYS A 47 -0.46 -6.75 12.78
CA LYS A 47 1.00 -6.85 12.84
C LYS A 47 1.57 -6.39 14.19
N LYS A 48 1.07 -5.29 14.73
CA LYS A 48 1.50 -4.77 16.04
C LYS A 48 1.14 -5.71 17.19
N GLU A 49 -0.04 -6.33 17.12
CA GLU A 49 -0.50 -7.30 18.13
C GLU A 49 0.15 -8.70 17.95
N GLY A 50 0.98 -8.89 16.92
CA GLY A 50 1.59 -10.20 16.63
C GLY A 50 0.58 -11.27 16.18
N LEU A 51 -0.57 -10.83 15.67
CA LEU A 51 -1.71 -11.69 15.30
C LEU A 51 -1.70 -12.09 13.82
N LEU A 52 -0.67 -11.72 13.05
CA LEU A 52 -0.59 -12.14 11.65
C LEU A 52 -0.29 -13.64 11.52
N SER A 53 -1.14 -14.31 10.77
CA SER A 53 -1.09 -15.67 10.23
C SER A 53 -0.53 -15.69 8.80
N GLU A 54 -0.48 -16.86 8.16
CA GLU A 54 -0.09 -16.96 6.73
C GLU A 54 -1.09 -16.27 5.78
N ASP A 55 -2.37 -16.20 6.15
CA ASP A 55 -3.41 -15.50 5.37
C ASP A 55 -3.13 -13.99 5.30
N ASP A 56 -2.35 -13.45 6.23
CA ASP A 56 -1.98 -12.04 6.25
C ASP A 56 -0.91 -11.67 5.23
N ARG A 57 -0.20 -12.65 4.63
CA ARG A 57 0.56 -12.41 3.41
C ARG A 57 -0.36 -12.01 2.26
N SER A 58 -1.58 -12.56 2.23
CA SER A 58 -2.59 -12.18 1.24
C SER A 58 -3.01 -10.72 1.41
N MET A 59 -3.24 -10.29 2.66
CA MET A 59 -3.60 -8.89 2.95
C MET A 59 -2.47 -7.92 2.59
N LEU A 60 -1.22 -8.26 2.90
CA LEU A 60 -0.07 -7.46 2.48
C LEU A 60 0.02 -7.40 0.94
N SER A 61 -0.10 -8.53 0.25
CA SER A 61 -0.02 -8.56 -1.21
C SER A 61 -1.13 -7.76 -1.90
N GLU A 62 -2.34 -7.76 -1.33
CA GLU A 62 -3.46 -6.96 -1.81
C GLU A 62 -3.18 -5.47 -1.63
N ILE A 63 -2.74 -5.06 -0.44
CA ILE A 63 -2.33 -3.68 -0.17
C ILE A 63 -1.25 -3.26 -1.15
N VAL A 64 -0.15 -4.02 -1.26
CA VAL A 64 0.98 -3.67 -2.12
C VAL A 64 0.55 -3.59 -3.59
N SER A 65 -0.33 -4.47 -4.06
CA SER A 65 -0.84 -4.45 -5.44
C SER A 65 -1.63 -3.17 -5.72
N GLU A 66 -2.60 -2.83 -4.86
CA GLU A 66 -3.41 -1.63 -5.02
C GLU A 66 -2.57 -0.34 -4.93
N LEU A 67 -1.59 -0.33 -4.03
CA LEU A 67 -0.61 0.76 -3.94
C LEU A 67 0.20 0.86 -5.23
N ALA A 68 0.67 -0.28 -5.77
CA ALA A 68 1.49 -0.31 -6.96
C ALA A 68 0.72 0.17 -8.20
N ASP A 69 -0.55 -0.22 -8.35
CA ASP A 69 -1.44 0.26 -9.39
C ASP A 69 -1.59 1.79 -9.33
N ALA A 70 -1.88 2.33 -8.15
CA ALA A 70 -2.06 3.76 -7.94
C ALA A 70 -0.77 4.55 -8.28
N GLU A 71 0.39 4.05 -7.85
CA GLU A 71 1.67 4.70 -8.12
C GLU A 71 2.09 4.55 -9.60
N LEU A 72 1.77 3.43 -10.25
CA LEU A 72 2.01 3.22 -11.68
C LEU A 72 1.18 4.17 -12.54
N CYS A 73 -0.13 4.27 -12.26
CA CYS A 73 -1.03 5.25 -12.88
C CYS A 73 -0.49 6.68 -12.72
N ARG A 74 -0.04 7.01 -11.52
CA ARG A 74 0.49 8.34 -11.20
C ARG A 74 1.80 8.65 -11.93
N ALA A 75 2.73 7.70 -11.96
CA ALA A 75 4.03 7.85 -12.62
C ALA A 75 3.91 8.08 -14.13
N ASN A 76 2.93 7.41 -14.76
CA ASN A 76 2.74 7.45 -16.20
C ASN A 76 1.65 8.44 -16.66
N GLY A 77 0.82 8.96 -15.73
CA GLY A 77 -0.25 9.90 -16.03
C GLY A 77 -1.38 9.32 -16.89
N ARG A 78 -1.62 8.01 -16.79
CA ARG A 78 -2.62 7.25 -17.56
C ARG A 78 -3.38 6.28 -16.66
N THR A 79 -4.50 5.77 -17.15
CA THR A 79 -5.28 4.74 -16.45
C THR A 79 -4.62 3.36 -16.61
N LEU A 80 -4.99 2.39 -15.77
CA LEU A 80 -4.54 0.99 -15.95
C LEU A 80 -4.98 0.43 -17.31
N GLU A 81 -6.19 0.78 -17.75
CA GLU A 81 -6.72 0.35 -19.06
C GLU A 81 -5.82 0.76 -20.22
N ASP A 82 -5.24 1.97 -20.18
CA ASP A 82 -4.30 2.46 -21.21
C ASP A 82 -2.95 1.73 -21.17
N MET A 83 -2.63 1.07 -20.07
CA MET A 83 -1.38 0.33 -19.84
C MET A 83 -1.52 -1.17 -20.09
N CYS A 84 -2.74 -1.63 -20.35
CA CYS A 84 -3.04 -3.03 -20.64
C CYS A 84 -3.26 -3.26 -22.13
N ASP A 85 -3.03 -4.50 -22.55
CA ASP A 85 -3.43 -4.99 -23.86
C ASP A 85 -4.94 -5.30 -23.91
N THR A 86 -5.39 -5.84 -25.05
CA THR A 86 -6.81 -6.18 -25.25
C THR A 86 -7.32 -7.29 -24.34
N ASP A 87 -6.43 -8.09 -23.76
CA ASP A 87 -6.75 -9.17 -22.83
C ASP A 87 -6.69 -8.70 -21.36
N GLY A 88 -6.37 -7.42 -21.13
CA GLY A 88 -6.27 -6.82 -19.81
C GLY A 88 -4.93 -7.05 -19.11
N ALA A 89 -3.94 -7.64 -19.80
CA ALA A 89 -2.60 -7.83 -19.25
C ALA A 89 -1.75 -6.57 -19.45
N PHE A 90 -0.92 -6.20 -18.48
CA PHE A 90 -0.02 -5.06 -18.65
C PHE A 90 0.91 -5.25 -19.85
N LEU A 91 1.11 -4.19 -20.62
CA LEU A 91 2.19 -4.15 -21.61
C LEU A 91 3.54 -4.30 -20.90
N GLU A 92 4.51 -4.92 -21.57
CA GLU A 92 5.81 -5.31 -20.97
C GLU A 92 6.49 -4.17 -20.21
N GLU A 93 6.47 -2.95 -20.76
CA GLU A 93 7.06 -1.77 -20.11
C GLU A 93 6.38 -1.37 -18.79
N TYR A 94 5.06 -1.59 -18.66
CA TYR A 94 4.30 -1.28 -17.45
C TYR A 94 4.34 -2.44 -16.46
N GLN A 95 4.39 -3.69 -16.94
CA GLN A 95 4.57 -4.86 -16.07
C GLN A 95 5.91 -4.79 -15.33
N GLU A 96 7.00 -4.43 -16.01
CA GLU A 96 8.30 -4.25 -15.35
C GLU A 96 8.28 -3.11 -14.32
N GLN A 97 7.62 -2.00 -14.64
CA GLN A 97 7.48 -0.88 -13.71
C GLN A 97 6.65 -1.27 -12.49
N PHE A 98 5.51 -1.94 -12.71
CA PHE A 98 4.64 -2.45 -11.65
C PHE A 98 5.42 -3.36 -10.71
N ASN A 99 6.15 -4.35 -11.23
CA ASN A 99 6.93 -5.29 -10.41
C ASN A 99 7.96 -4.57 -9.54
N ARG A 100 8.66 -3.57 -10.10
CA ARG A 100 9.64 -2.78 -9.33
C ARG A 100 8.98 -1.95 -8.22
N ILE A 101 7.83 -1.35 -8.51
CA ILE A 101 7.06 -0.58 -7.54
C ILE A 101 6.54 -1.51 -6.43
N TYR A 102 6.01 -2.67 -6.80
CA TYR A 102 5.52 -3.70 -5.90
C TYR A 102 6.62 -4.15 -4.94
N ASP A 103 7.77 -4.58 -5.46
CA ASP A 103 8.90 -5.07 -4.66
C ASP A 103 9.40 -4.02 -3.66
N GLU A 104 9.50 -2.76 -4.11
CA GLU A 104 9.93 -1.64 -3.26
C GLU A 104 8.92 -1.36 -2.14
N LEU A 105 7.63 -1.34 -2.47
CA LEU A 105 6.56 -1.13 -1.48
C LEU A 105 6.50 -2.27 -0.47
N GLU A 106 6.54 -3.53 -0.92
CA GLU A 106 6.53 -4.70 -0.05
C GLU A 106 7.71 -4.67 0.93
N MET A 107 8.92 -4.35 0.43
CA MET A 107 10.12 -4.22 1.24
C MET A 107 9.97 -3.11 2.29
N ARG A 108 9.59 -1.89 1.88
CA ARG A 108 9.47 -0.74 2.79
C ARG A 108 8.44 -0.96 3.88
N ILE A 109 7.28 -1.51 3.54
CA ILE A 109 6.21 -1.84 4.50
C ILE A 109 6.72 -2.90 5.48
N THR A 110 7.31 -3.98 4.98
CA THR A 110 7.80 -5.09 5.79
C THR A 110 8.90 -4.65 6.75
N ASP A 111 9.88 -3.87 6.27
CA ASP A 111 10.98 -3.35 7.07
C ASP A 111 10.50 -2.42 8.17
N TYR A 112 9.62 -1.47 7.83
CA TYR A 112 9.04 -0.56 8.81
C TYR A 112 8.30 -1.35 9.90
N MET A 113 7.41 -2.26 9.50
CA MET A 113 6.57 -2.99 10.45
C MET A 113 7.36 -3.98 11.32
N ASN A 114 8.39 -4.62 10.77
CA ASN A 114 9.30 -5.47 11.55
C ASN A 114 10.19 -4.63 12.48
N GLY A 115 10.57 -3.42 12.08
CA GLY A 115 11.27 -2.45 12.93
C GLY A 115 10.42 -2.01 14.12
N GLN A 116 9.13 -1.74 13.91
CA GLN A 116 8.20 -1.41 15.00
C GLN A 116 8.02 -2.57 15.98
N SER A 117 7.97 -3.81 15.50
CA SER A 117 7.81 -5.02 16.34
C SER A 117 9.00 -5.28 17.28
N LYS A 118 10.19 -4.74 16.99
CA LYS A 118 11.41 -4.93 17.80
C LYS A 118 11.58 -3.89 18.92
N ASN A 119 10.82 -2.81 18.88
CA ASN A 119 10.87 -1.72 19.86
C ASN A 119 9.79 -1.82 20.94
N MET A 120 9.10 -2.97 21.03
CA MET A 120 8.08 -3.32 22.02
C MET A 120 8.63 -4.36 22.99
#